data_AF-A0A497FHX1-F1
#
_entry.id   AF-A0A497FHX1-F1
#
_cell.length_a   1.000
_cell.length_b   1.000
_cell.length_c   1.000
_cell.angle_alpha   90.00
_cell.angle_beta   90.00
_cell.angle_gamma   90.00
#
_symmetry.space_group_name_H-M   'P 1'
#
loop_
_entity.id
_entity.type
_entity.pdbx_description
1 polymer ?
#
loop_
_entity_poly.entity_id
_entity_poly.type
_entity_poly.pdbx_seq_one_letter_code
_entity_poly.pdbx_strand_id
1 'polypeptide(L)' 'KMAAISLSSYGIELYSLRGELAQKTVEIAVKENITVYDAAYIALAQELNTIFYTADEKLIKKMGEEYSKIMFHISKIL' A
#
# COMPACT_ATOMS: atom_id res chain seq x y z
N LYS A 1 -5.55 24.37 5.34
CA LYS A 1 -6.79 23.93 6.01
C LYS A 1 -7.86 23.49 5.00
N MET A 2 -8.22 24.32 4.00
CA MET A 2 -9.20 23.93 2.97
C MET A 2 -8.78 22.70 2.15
N ALA A 3 -7.53 22.61 1.69
CA ALA A 3 -7.08 21.47 0.87
C ALA A 3 -7.24 20.09 1.56
N ALA A 4 -6.93 20.00 2.87
CA ALA A 4 -7.11 18.76 3.63
C ALA A 4 -8.60 18.40 3.82
N ILE A 5 -9.46 19.41 4.02
CA ILE A 5 -10.91 19.22 4.12
C ILE A 5 -11.50 18.83 2.76
N SER A 6 -11.02 19.43 1.67
CA SER A 6 -11.42 19.05 0.32
C SER A 6 -11.05 17.60 0.03
N LEU A 7 -9.87 17.14 0.47
CA LEU A 7 -9.42 15.76 0.26
C LEU A 7 -10.36 14.72 0.88
N SER A 8 -10.90 14.99 2.07
CA SER A 8 -11.90 14.11 2.71
C SER A 8 -13.23 14.01 1.95
N SER A 9 -13.54 14.97 1.06
CA SER A 9 -14.76 14.95 0.24
C SER A 9 -14.62 14.12 -1.04
N TYR A 10 -13.42 13.65 -1.40
CA TYR A 10 -13.19 12.83 -2.60
C TYR A 10 -13.44 11.33 -2.39
N GLY A 11 -14.02 10.93 -1.26
CA GLY A 11 -14.23 9.52 -0.94
C GLY A 11 -12.94 8.76 -0.60
N ILE A 12 -11.89 9.48 -0.20
CA ILE A 12 -10.62 8.90 0.23
C ILE A 12 -10.66 8.70 1.74
N GLU A 13 -10.42 7.48 2.17
CA GLU A 13 -10.25 7.15 3.58
C GLU A 13 -8.77 7.19 3.97
N LEU A 14 -8.48 7.79 5.13
CA LEU A 14 -7.11 7.93 5.64
C LEU A 14 -6.85 6.94 6.77
N TYR A 15 -5.83 6.11 6.59
CA TYR A 15 -5.38 5.14 7.58
C TYR A 15 -4.09 5.64 8.25
N SER A 16 -4.11 5.76 9.57
CA SER A 16 -2.94 6.18 10.34
C SER A 16 -1.95 5.02 10.51
N LEU A 17 -0.68 5.24 10.15
CA LEU A 17 0.39 4.26 10.32
C LEU A 17 0.78 4.11 11.80
N ARG A 18 0.01 3.33 12.55
CA ARG A 18 0.19 3.08 14.00
C ARG A 18 -0.19 1.65 14.35
N GLY A 19 0.21 1.21 15.54
CA GLY A 19 -0.14 -0.12 16.06
C GLY A 19 0.34 -1.25 15.14
N GLU A 20 -0.50 -2.25 14.94
CA GLU A 20 -0.20 -3.44 14.13
C GLU A 20 0.16 -3.10 12.69
N LEU A 21 -0.51 -2.11 12.08
CA LEU A 21 -0.18 -1.66 10.73
C LEU A 21 1.26 -1.13 10.63
N ALA A 22 1.71 -0.37 11.63
CA ALA A 22 3.09 0.14 11.67
C ALA A 22 4.10 -0.99 11.89
N GLN A 23 3.80 -1.94 12.77
CA GLN A 23 4.66 -3.10 13.02
C GLN A 23 4.84 -3.93 11.74
N LYS A 24 3.73 -4.32 11.10
CA LYS A 24 3.73 -5.12 9.87
C LYS A 24 4.41 -4.41 8.70
N THR A 25 4.26 -3.09 8.62
CA THR A 25 4.97 -2.26 7.64
C THR A 25 6.48 -2.38 7.80
N VAL A 26 7.00 -2.27 9.03
CA VAL A 26 8.44 -2.39 9.29
C VAL A 26 8.94 -3.79 8.98
N GLU A 27 8.18 -4.83 9.36
CA GLU A 27 8.51 -6.23 9.05
C GLU A 27 8.65 -6.46 7.54
N ILE A 28 7.68 -6.01 6.75
CA ILE A 28 7.71 -6.12 5.27
C ILE A 28 8.86 -5.29 4.69
N ALA A 29 9.05 -4.04 5.14
CA ALA A 29 10.10 -3.18 4.62
C ALA A 29 11.50 -3.81 4.78
N VAL A 30 11.76 -4.40 5.96
CA VAL A 30 13.03 -5.08 6.25
C VAL A 30 13.15 -6.39 5.47
N LYS A 31 12.11 -7.24 5.48
CA LYS A 31 12.12 -8.55 4.81
C LYS A 31 12.34 -8.42 3.31
N GLU A 32 11.66 -7.47 2.67
CA GLU A 32 11.63 -7.31 1.21
C GLU A 32 12.64 -6.26 0.72
N ASN A 33 13.37 -5.62 1.65
CA ASN A 33 14.34 -4.56 1.38
C ASN A 33 13.72 -3.42 0.53
N ILE A 34 12.53 -2.95 0.92
CA ILE A 34 11.80 -1.84 0.27
C ILE A 34 11.64 -0.67 1.24
N THR A 35 11.18 0.47 0.72
CA THR A 35 10.95 1.63 1.57
C THR A 35 9.78 1.39 2.53
N VAL A 36 9.78 2.07 3.68
CA VAL A 36 8.63 2.09 4.60
C VAL A 36 7.36 2.56 3.89
N TYR A 37 7.50 3.46 2.91
CA TYR A 37 6.38 3.97 2.11
C TYR A 37 5.73 2.84 1.28
N ASP A 38 6.51 2.09 0.50
CA ASP A 38 5.98 0.99 -0.31
C ASP A 38 5.39 -0.12 0.57
N ALA A 39 6.10 -0.47 1.64
CA ALA A 39 5.65 -1.48 2.59
C ALA A 39 4.34 -1.10 3.29
N ALA A 40 4.11 0.19 3.55
CA ALA A 40 2.90 0.66 4.23
C ALA A 40 1.64 0.36 3.41
N TYR A 41 1.69 0.55 2.09
CA TYR A 41 0.55 0.23 1.22
C TYR A 41 0.32 -1.26 1.08
N ILE A 42 1.37 -2.06 1.07
CA ILE A 42 1.27 -3.53 1.04
C ILE A 42 0.66 -4.05 2.35
N ALA A 43 1.17 -3.58 3.50
CA ALA A 43 0.65 -3.93 4.82
C ALA A 43 -0.82 -3.54 4.95
N LEU A 44 -1.18 -2.33 4.49
CA LEU A 44 -2.56 -1.84 4.51
C LEU A 44 -3.47 -2.69 3.63
N ALA A 45 -3.03 -3.08 2.44
CA ALA A 45 -3.83 -3.93 1.55
C ALA A 45 -4.09 -5.31 2.17
N GLN A 46 -3.10 -5.89 2.87
CA GLN A 46 -3.28 -7.13 3.62
C GLN A 46 -4.23 -6.97 4.80
N GLU A 47 -4.15 -5.86 5.54
CA GLU A 47 -5.02 -5.56 6.70
C GLU A 47 -6.48 -5.42 6.27
N LEU A 48 -6.72 -4.72 5.17
CA LEU A 48 -8.06 -4.50 4.61
C LEU A 48 -8.54 -5.66 3.72
N ASN A 49 -7.73 -6.71 3.55
CA ASN A 49 -7.97 -7.82 2.63
C ASN A 49 -8.42 -7.35 1.23
N THR A 50 -7.67 -6.40 0.66
CA THR A 50 -7.99 -5.73 -0.60
C THR A 50 -6.82 -5.76 -1.58
N ILE A 51 -7.05 -5.24 -2.79
CA ILE A 51 -6.06 -5.14 -3.84
C ILE A 51 -5.29 -3.82 -3.74
N PHE A 52 -3.97 -3.90 -3.76
CA PHE A 52 -3.07 -2.77 -3.95
C PHE A 52 -2.82 -2.53 -5.44
N TYR A 53 -3.36 -1.44 -5.97
CA TYR A 53 -3.02 -0.96 -7.31
C TYR A 53 -1.89 0.07 -7.25
N THR A 54 -0.88 -0.11 -8.09
CA THR A 54 0.22 0.84 -8.25
C THR A 54 0.62 0.98 -9.72
N ALA A 55 1.16 2.13 -10.09
CA ALA A 55 1.79 2.33 -11.41
C ALA A 55 3.29 1.94 -11.39
N ASP A 56 3.85 1.57 -10.23
CA ASP A 56 5.25 1.19 -10.11
C ASP A 56 5.47 -0.28 -10.49
N GLU A 57 5.80 -0.52 -11.75
CA GLU A 57 6.15 -1.86 -12.23
C GLU A 57 7.40 -2.45 -11.56
N LYS A 58 8.34 -1.63 -11.09
CA LYS A 58 9.57 -2.14 -10.47
C LYS A 58 9.26 -2.73 -9.11
N LEU A 59 8.38 -2.10 -8.35
CA LEU A 59 7.85 -2.65 -7.10
C LEU A 59 7.13 -3.98 -7.38
N ILE A 60 6.24 -4.02 -8.38
CA ILE A 60 5.51 -5.25 -8.73
C ILE A 60 6.45 -6.42 -9.04
N LYS A 61 7.47 -6.18 -9.87
CA LYS A 61 8.45 -7.19 -10.26
C LYS A 61 9.31 -7.66 -9.07
N LYS A 62 9.55 -6.79 -8.08
CA LYS A 62 10.40 -7.08 -6.92
C LYS A 62 9.72 -7.96 -5.87
N MET A 63 8.43 -7.76 -5.61
CA MET A 63 7.74 -8.43 -4.48
C MET A 63 7.49 -9.93 -4.68
N GLY A 64 7.72 -10.49 -5.88
CA GLY A 64 7.64 -11.93 -6.12
C GLY A 64 6.25 -12.55 -5.89
N GLU A 65 6.21 -13.86 -5.68
CA GLU A 65 4.97 -14.65 -5.62
C GLU A 65 4.09 -14.33 -4.40
N GLU A 66 4.69 -13.99 -3.26
CA GLU A 66 3.99 -13.78 -1.98
C GLU A 66 2.93 -12.68 -2.08
N TYR A 67 3.21 -11.61 -2.82
CA TYR A 67 2.32 -10.46 -2.96
C TYR A 67 1.64 -10.38 -4.34
N SER A 68 1.94 -11.33 -5.23
CA SER A 68 1.42 -11.37 -6.62
C SER A 68 -0.11 -11.46 -6.72
N LYS A 69 -0.77 -11.95 -5.67
CA LYS A 69 -2.23 -12.09 -5.60
C LYS A 69 -2.95 -10.82 -5.19
N ILE A 70 -2.24 -9.91 -4.51
CA ILE A 70 -2.85 -8.71 -3.92
C ILE A 70 -2.29 -7.42 -4.51
N MET A 71 -1.29 -7.48 -5.39
CA MET A 71 -0.67 -6.30 -5.97
C MET A 71 -0.71 -6.35 -7.49
N PHE A 72 -1.30 -5.32 -8.12
CA PHE A 72 -1.44 -5.23 -9.56
C PHE A 72 -1.10 -3.86 -10.11
N HIS A 73 -0.72 -3.84 -11.39
CA HIS A 73 -0.56 -2.58 -12.10
C HIS A 73 -1.91 -1.89 -12.29
N ILE A 74 -1.96 -0.57 -12.14
CA ILE A 74 -3.21 0.22 -12.25
C ILE A 74 -3.87 0.11 -13.63
N SER A 75 -3.11 -0.21 -14.69
CA SER A 75 -3.66 -0.44 -16.03
C SER A 75 -4.60 -1.65 -16.14
N LYS A 76 -4.76 -2.46 -15.08
CA LYS A 76 -5.77 -3.54 -15.06
C LYS A 76 -7.20 -3.04 -14.84
N ILE A 77 -7.37 -1.79 -14.40
CA ILE A 77 -8.67 -1.21 -14.04
C ILE A 77 -8.96 0.11 -14.77
N LEU A 78 -8.10 0.49 -15.72
CA LEU A 78 -8.22 1.67 -16.57
C LEU A 78 -8.42 1.26 -18.03
#